data_AF-A0A1H9FTC1-F1
#
_entry.id   AF-A0A1H9FTC1-F1
#
_cell.length_a   1.000
_cell.length_b   1.000
_cell.length_c   1.000
_cell.angle_alpha   90.00
_cell.angle_beta   90.00
_cell.angle_gamma   90.00
#
_symmetry.space_group_name_H-M   'P 1'
#
loop_
_entity.id
_entity.type
_entity.pdbx_description
1 polymer ?
#
loop_
_entity_poly.entity_id
_entity_poly.type
_entity_poly.pdbx_seq_one_letter_code
_entity_poly.pdbx_strand_id
1 'polypeptide(L)'
;MIESKPPTDNGKPIPGIEEWARPVVVLNPVPGSPTAADSHIGGPMLWPADEPWPWCEGGSHESSENVPGTAAMVRVPWVGAVQLYRRDFPELPFPEGTDLLQVFLCTVVHAEVNGPGVLLHWRSSAEVGDLIGEVPVPVVSDPEFSFQRRVFAPVRTIEYPAPDDLPAELAGTFSFLQEPGSHYSDYDEWPDVARGSKIGGWTAWYHTQWPEQECSECGAPWRQTLGLATEEQEPGEPAGWLLGDDGVLNVFLCSQDARHPITVIVD
;
A
#
# COMPACT_ATOMS: atom_id res chain seq x y z
N MET A 1 -9.05 -13.65 -14.23
CA MET A 1 -9.29 -13.30 -12.82
C MET A 1 -10.61 -13.90 -12.41
N ILE A 2 -10.56 -14.72 -11.37
CA ILE A 2 -11.69 -15.44 -10.84
C ILE A 2 -12.38 -14.47 -9.89
N GLU A 3 -13.68 -14.26 -10.09
CA GLU A 3 -14.55 -13.57 -9.15
C GLU A 3 -14.34 -14.20 -7.77
N SER A 4 -13.90 -13.41 -6.78
CA SER A 4 -13.66 -13.91 -5.43
C SER A 4 -14.98 -14.46 -4.88
N LYS A 5 -15.00 -15.76 -4.62
CA LYS A 5 -16.14 -16.42 -4.00
C LYS A 5 -15.97 -16.35 -2.49
N PRO A 6 -17.07 -16.26 -1.73
CA PRO A 6 -17.00 -16.42 -0.28
C PRO A 6 -16.31 -17.74 0.07
N PRO A 7 -15.40 -17.74 1.06
CA PRO A 7 -14.79 -18.97 1.55
C PRO A 7 -15.85 -19.95 2.04
N THR A 8 -15.54 -21.23 1.90
CA THR A 8 -16.38 -22.33 2.38
C THR A 8 -15.59 -23.20 3.34
N ASP A 9 -16.30 -23.93 4.20
CA ASP A 9 -15.74 -24.99 5.02
C ASP A 9 -16.14 -26.35 4.42
N ASN A 10 -15.20 -26.99 3.71
CA ASN A 10 -15.40 -28.22 2.94
C ASN A 10 -16.63 -28.15 2.01
N GLY A 11 -16.71 -27.06 1.23
CA GLY A 11 -17.83 -26.77 0.33
C GLY A 11 -19.13 -26.30 1.00
N LYS A 12 -19.17 -26.09 2.32
CA LYS A 12 -20.34 -25.54 3.03
C LYS A 12 -20.18 -24.04 3.33
N PRO A 13 -21.26 -23.25 3.28
CA PRO A 13 -21.20 -21.84 3.67
C PRO A 13 -20.78 -21.67 5.14
N ILE A 14 -19.95 -20.67 5.40
CA ILE A 14 -19.52 -20.27 6.75
C ILE A 14 -20.42 -19.11 7.22
N PRO A 15 -21.26 -19.28 8.26
CA PRO A 15 -22.09 -18.19 8.77
C PRO A 15 -21.26 -17.02 9.32
N GLY A 16 -21.63 -15.78 8.98
CA GLY A 16 -20.98 -14.56 9.49
C GLY A 16 -19.73 -14.13 8.72
N ILE A 17 -19.26 -14.94 7.77
CA ILE A 17 -18.06 -14.64 6.98
C ILE A 17 -18.25 -13.42 6.07
N GLU A 18 -19.48 -13.12 5.71
CA GLU A 18 -19.87 -11.93 4.94
C GLU A 18 -19.53 -10.62 5.63
N GLU A 19 -19.45 -10.58 6.97
CA GLU A 19 -19.04 -9.39 7.72
C GLU A 19 -17.55 -9.05 7.53
N TRP A 20 -16.77 -10.02 7.05
CA TRP A 20 -15.33 -9.92 6.81
C TRP A 20 -14.98 -9.68 5.34
N ALA A 21 -15.98 -9.60 4.47
CA ALA A 21 -15.81 -9.19 3.09
C ALA A 21 -15.36 -7.72 3.00
N ARG A 22 -14.23 -7.46 2.33
CA ARG A 22 -13.77 -6.09 2.06
C ARG A 22 -13.62 -5.84 0.57
N PRO A 23 -14.02 -4.65 0.07
CA PRO A 23 -13.69 -4.27 -1.30
C PRO A 23 -12.19 -4.10 -1.44
N VAL A 24 -11.65 -4.59 -2.55
CA VAL A 24 -10.24 -4.42 -2.92
C VAL A 24 -10.15 -4.04 -4.39
N VAL A 25 -9.20 -3.16 -4.70
CA VAL A 25 -8.80 -2.85 -6.08
C VAL A 25 -7.38 -3.32 -6.29
N VAL A 26 -7.19 -4.42 -7.01
CA VAL A 26 -5.85 -4.84 -7.47
C VAL A 26 -5.45 -3.92 -8.61
N LEU A 27 -4.29 -3.26 -8.49
CA LEU A 27 -3.90 -2.16 -9.36
C LEU A 27 -3.32 -2.62 -10.71
N ASN A 28 -2.65 -3.78 -10.73
CA ASN A 28 -1.95 -4.35 -11.89
C ASN A 28 -1.21 -3.28 -12.73
N PRO A 29 -0.13 -2.69 -12.22
CA PRO A 29 0.63 -1.67 -12.94
C PRO A 29 1.26 -2.25 -14.22
N VAL A 30 1.03 -1.60 -15.35
CA VAL A 30 1.57 -1.99 -16.66
C VAL A 30 2.45 -0.86 -17.25
N PRO A 31 3.44 -1.18 -18.10
CA PRO A 31 4.26 -0.17 -18.75
C PRO A 31 3.43 0.91 -19.44
N GLY A 32 3.76 2.18 -19.18
CA GLY A 32 3.00 3.30 -19.72
C GLY A 32 3.77 4.61 -19.66
N SER A 33 3.19 5.66 -20.25
CA SER A 33 3.73 7.03 -20.21
C SER A 33 2.69 7.97 -19.60
N PRO A 34 2.44 7.87 -18.28
CA PRO A 34 1.45 8.68 -17.60
C PRO A 34 1.86 10.16 -17.58
N THR A 35 0.86 11.01 -17.51
CA THR A 35 0.98 12.44 -17.25
C THR A 35 0.55 12.76 -15.82
N ALA A 36 0.73 14.01 -15.40
CA ALA A 36 0.26 14.48 -14.10
C ALA A 36 -1.28 14.47 -14.00
N ALA A 37 -1.99 14.35 -15.11
CA ALA A 37 -3.43 14.17 -15.11
C ALA A 37 -3.83 12.72 -14.82
N ASP A 38 -2.93 11.74 -14.85
CA ASP A 38 -3.28 10.32 -14.75
C ASP A 38 -2.99 9.76 -13.35
N SER A 39 -3.70 8.68 -12.98
CA SER A 39 -3.29 7.84 -11.85
C SER A 39 -2.19 6.87 -12.28
N HIS A 40 -1.10 6.79 -11.52
CA HIS A 40 0.11 6.08 -11.94
C HIS A 40 1.09 5.74 -10.81
N ILE A 41 2.11 4.94 -11.15
CA ILE A 41 3.36 4.79 -10.38
C ILE A 41 4.50 5.46 -11.17
N GLY A 42 5.39 6.17 -10.47
CA GLY A 42 6.66 6.71 -10.97
C GLY A 42 6.55 7.81 -12.05
N GLY A 43 5.36 8.36 -12.26
CA GLY A 43 5.06 9.40 -13.23
C GLY A 43 5.26 10.83 -12.68
N PRO A 44 5.00 11.85 -13.50
CA PRO A 44 5.08 13.23 -13.06
C PRO A 44 3.93 13.56 -12.10
N MET A 45 4.25 14.10 -10.93
CA MET A 45 3.26 14.53 -9.93
C MET A 45 2.56 15.81 -10.38
N LEU A 46 1.25 15.92 -10.13
CA LEU A 46 0.49 17.17 -10.23
C LEU A 46 0.88 18.09 -9.08
N TRP A 47 2.01 18.79 -9.18
CA TRP A 47 2.55 19.69 -8.16
C TRP A 47 2.68 21.12 -8.69
N PRO A 48 2.14 22.14 -8.01
CA PRO A 48 2.15 23.52 -8.49
C PRO A 48 3.55 24.13 -8.37
N ALA A 49 3.83 25.11 -9.21
CA ALA A 49 5.11 25.80 -9.27
C ALA A 49 5.35 26.75 -8.08
N ASP A 50 4.29 27.19 -7.40
CA ASP A 50 4.35 28.13 -6.28
C ASP A 50 4.38 27.45 -4.90
N GLU A 51 4.26 26.12 -4.84
CA GLU A 51 4.39 25.34 -3.61
C GLU A 51 5.78 24.70 -3.51
N PRO A 52 6.49 24.86 -2.38
CA PRO A 52 7.80 24.23 -2.21
C PRO A 52 7.67 22.71 -2.25
N TRP A 53 8.55 22.06 -3.02
CA TRP A 53 8.64 20.59 -3.03
C TRP A 53 8.89 20.06 -1.61
N PRO A 54 8.25 18.96 -1.19
CA PRO A 54 8.43 18.43 0.16
C PRO A 54 9.82 17.79 0.32
N TRP A 55 10.39 17.89 1.54
CA TRP A 55 11.69 17.27 1.88
C TRP A 55 11.60 16.39 3.12
N CYS A 56 12.37 15.31 3.14
CA CYS A 56 12.66 14.53 4.34
C CYS A 56 13.89 15.15 5.02
N GLU A 57 13.77 15.47 6.31
CA GLU A 57 14.84 16.11 7.09
C GLU A 57 15.91 15.12 7.57
N GLY A 58 15.71 13.82 7.34
CA GLY A 58 16.73 12.79 7.55
C GLY A 58 16.92 12.30 8.98
N GLY A 59 16.17 12.81 9.95
CA GLY A 59 16.29 12.47 11.37
C GLY A 59 16.20 10.98 11.72
N SER A 60 15.58 10.21 10.83
CA SER A 60 15.32 8.77 10.94
C SER A 60 16.12 7.91 9.97
N HIS A 61 16.99 8.52 9.16
CA HIS A 61 17.73 7.79 8.14
C HIS A 61 18.71 6.81 8.77
N GLU A 62 18.66 5.58 8.29
CA GLU A 62 19.62 4.53 8.60
C GLU A 62 20.55 4.29 7.41
N SER A 63 21.80 3.92 7.72
CA SER A 63 22.74 3.49 6.70
C SER A 63 22.41 2.08 6.22
N SER A 64 22.53 1.83 4.92
CA SER A 64 22.40 0.50 4.32
C SER A 64 23.70 0.08 3.64
N GLU A 65 23.72 -1.10 3.02
CA GLU A 65 24.84 -1.49 2.14
C GLU A 65 25.06 -0.48 1.01
N ASN A 66 23.97 0.10 0.49
CA ASN A 66 23.98 1.02 -0.63
C ASN A 66 24.07 2.50 -0.23
N VAL A 67 23.73 2.82 1.03
CA VAL A 67 23.71 4.20 1.56
C VAL A 67 24.80 4.38 2.62
N PRO A 68 25.87 5.16 2.35
CA PRO A 68 26.96 5.37 3.30
C PRO A 68 26.48 5.93 4.63
N GLY A 69 27.12 5.54 5.74
CA GLY A 69 26.78 6.07 7.08
C GLY A 69 26.86 7.59 7.23
N THR A 70 27.63 8.27 6.38
CA THR A 70 27.68 9.74 6.30
C THR A 70 26.44 10.37 5.67
N ALA A 71 25.61 9.58 4.98
CA ALA A 71 24.34 10.00 4.42
C ALA A 71 23.18 9.91 5.43
N ALA A 72 23.39 9.24 6.57
CA ALA A 72 22.47 9.32 7.70
C ALA A 72 22.33 10.80 8.09
N MET A 73 21.09 11.27 8.28
CA MET A 73 20.77 12.67 8.56
C MET A 73 20.94 13.66 7.39
N VAL A 74 21.16 13.20 6.15
CA VAL A 74 21.12 14.08 4.98
C VAL A 74 19.67 14.37 4.60
N ARG A 75 19.36 15.66 4.42
CA ARG A 75 18.07 16.11 3.90
C ARG A 75 17.92 15.69 2.43
N VAL A 76 16.86 14.98 2.09
CA VAL A 76 16.58 14.49 0.73
C VAL A 76 15.19 14.92 0.28
N PRO A 77 14.98 15.26 -1.01
CA PRO A 77 13.65 15.56 -1.50
C PRO A 77 12.83 14.26 -1.51
N TRP A 78 11.56 14.35 -1.13
CA TRP A 78 10.65 13.23 -1.25
C TRP A 78 10.43 12.89 -2.74
N VAL A 79 10.48 11.61 -3.11
CA VAL A 79 10.24 11.19 -4.51
C VAL A 79 8.76 10.90 -4.70
N GLY A 80 8.16 11.49 -5.74
CA GLY A 80 6.79 11.19 -6.14
C GLY A 80 6.67 9.76 -6.63
N ALA A 81 6.07 8.90 -5.81
CA ALA A 81 6.00 7.46 -6.07
C ALA A 81 4.69 7.07 -6.74
N VAL A 82 3.57 7.55 -6.20
CA VAL A 82 2.23 7.17 -6.68
C VAL A 82 1.31 8.38 -6.69
N GLN A 83 0.47 8.47 -7.71
CA GLN A 83 -0.60 9.46 -7.80
C GLN A 83 -1.92 8.74 -8.11
N LEU A 84 -2.97 9.04 -7.35
CA LEU A 84 -4.27 8.36 -7.43
C LEU A 84 -5.41 9.38 -7.41
N TYR A 85 -6.17 9.46 -8.50
CA TYR A 85 -7.35 10.32 -8.59
C TYR A 85 -8.61 9.60 -8.08
N ARG A 86 -9.48 10.36 -7.42
CA ARG A 86 -10.80 9.90 -6.94
C ARG A 86 -11.68 9.35 -8.05
N ARG A 87 -11.61 9.93 -9.26
CA ARG A 87 -12.39 9.43 -10.41
C ARG A 87 -11.99 8.03 -10.86
N ASP A 88 -10.73 7.64 -10.61
CA ASP A 88 -10.20 6.33 -10.98
C ASP A 88 -10.36 5.34 -9.81
N PHE A 89 -10.25 5.82 -8.58
CA PHE A 89 -10.26 5.03 -7.34
C PHE A 89 -11.14 5.66 -6.24
N PRO A 90 -12.47 5.71 -6.41
CA PRO A 90 -13.37 6.28 -5.41
C PRO A 90 -13.39 5.52 -4.08
N GLU A 91 -12.79 4.32 -4.02
CA GLU A 91 -12.66 3.49 -2.83
C GLU A 91 -11.71 4.08 -1.76
N LEU A 92 -10.82 5.00 -2.14
CA LEU A 92 -9.92 5.67 -1.20
C LEU A 92 -10.66 6.69 -0.34
N PRO A 93 -10.24 6.88 0.94
CA PRO A 93 -10.92 7.77 1.88
C PRO A 93 -10.52 9.24 1.70
N PHE A 94 -10.74 9.81 0.51
CA PHE A 94 -10.38 11.19 0.21
C PHE A 94 -11.05 12.18 1.19
N PRO A 95 -10.29 13.01 1.91
CA PRO A 95 -10.83 14.10 2.72
C PRO A 95 -11.76 15.03 1.92
N GLU A 96 -12.67 15.70 2.61
CA GLU A 96 -13.56 16.69 2.01
C GLU A 96 -12.76 17.74 1.20
N GLY A 97 -13.26 18.08 0.01
CA GLY A 97 -12.61 19.05 -0.89
C GLY A 97 -11.40 18.52 -1.68
N THR A 98 -10.91 17.30 -1.42
CA THR A 98 -9.79 16.72 -2.17
C THR A 98 -10.28 15.65 -3.16
N ASP A 99 -9.56 15.45 -4.25
CA ASP A 99 -9.85 14.43 -5.27
C ASP A 99 -8.58 13.76 -5.81
N LEU A 100 -7.43 14.02 -5.20
CA LEU A 100 -6.14 13.49 -5.58
C LEU A 100 -5.31 13.13 -4.34
N LEU A 101 -4.84 11.89 -4.31
CA LEU A 101 -3.87 11.37 -3.35
C LEU A 101 -2.51 11.28 -4.04
N GLN A 102 -1.50 11.85 -3.40
CA GLN A 102 -0.12 11.76 -3.81
C GLN A 102 0.67 11.06 -2.70
N VAL A 103 1.40 10.03 -3.08
CA VAL A 103 2.26 9.24 -2.20
C VAL A 103 3.69 9.55 -2.56
N PHE A 104 4.46 10.01 -1.59
CA PHE A 104 5.88 10.23 -1.75
C PHE A 104 6.68 9.30 -0.85
N LEU A 105 7.82 8.84 -1.36
CA LEU A 105 8.71 7.92 -0.65
C LEU A 105 10.08 8.55 -0.46
N CYS A 106 10.68 8.26 0.69
CA CYS A 106 12.07 8.62 0.95
C CYS A 106 12.96 7.59 0.25
N THR A 107 14.04 8.05 -0.38
CA THR A 107 15.00 7.16 -1.06
C THR A 107 16.10 6.66 -0.13
N VAL A 108 15.93 6.78 1.17
CA VAL A 108 16.87 6.29 2.20
C VAL A 108 16.06 5.45 3.18
N VAL A 109 16.67 4.40 3.74
CA VAL A 109 16.02 3.52 4.72
C VAL A 109 15.72 4.30 6.00
N HIS A 110 14.54 4.09 6.56
CA HIS A 110 14.09 4.62 7.83
C HIS A 110 14.04 3.51 8.88
N ALA A 111 14.72 3.70 10.00
CA ALA A 111 14.86 2.68 11.05
C ALA A 111 13.52 2.25 11.66
N GLU A 112 12.56 3.19 11.78
CA GLU A 112 11.25 2.93 12.39
C GLU A 112 10.36 1.96 11.59
N VAL A 113 10.55 1.89 10.27
CA VAL A 113 9.72 1.09 9.36
C VAL A 113 10.54 0.02 8.64
N ASN A 114 11.85 -0.02 8.86
CA ASN A 114 12.79 -0.88 8.15
C ASN A 114 12.57 -0.84 6.62
N GLY A 115 12.42 0.37 6.07
CA GLY A 115 11.97 0.61 4.71
C GLY A 115 11.95 2.10 4.36
N PRO A 116 11.35 2.52 3.24
CA PRO A 116 11.26 3.92 2.89
C PRO A 116 10.28 4.64 3.84
N GLY A 117 10.63 5.86 4.23
CA GLY A 117 9.65 6.78 4.79
C GLY A 117 8.50 7.01 3.80
N VAL A 118 7.31 7.34 4.29
CA VAL A 118 6.12 7.61 3.47
C VAL A 118 5.50 8.94 3.86
N LEU A 119 5.26 9.79 2.86
CA LEU A 119 4.50 11.04 2.99
C LEU A 119 3.27 10.97 2.10
N LEU A 120 2.08 11.11 2.71
CA LEU A 120 0.83 11.26 1.97
C LEU A 120 0.45 12.73 1.85
N HIS A 121 -0.02 13.12 0.68
CA HIS A 121 -0.51 14.46 0.42
C HIS A 121 -1.85 14.38 -0.31
N TRP A 122 -2.90 14.93 0.31
CA TRP A 122 -4.25 15.02 -0.24
C TRP A 122 -4.47 16.41 -0.82
N ARG A 123 -4.99 16.49 -2.06
CA ARG A 123 -5.23 17.79 -2.69
C ARG A 123 -6.47 17.84 -3.59
N SER A 124 -6.90 19.06 -3.85
CA SER A 124 -7.84 19.39 -4.93
C SER A 124 -7.07 19.61 -6.23
N SER A 125 -7.25 18.73 -7.21
CA SER A 125 -6.61 18.83 -8.51
C SER A 125 -7.02 20.09 -9.28
N ALA A 126 -8.24 20.60 -9.04
CA ALA A 126 -8.77 21.80 -9.66
C ALA A 126 -8.11 23.11 -9.16
N GLU A 127 -7.46 23.07 -8.00
CA GLU A 127 -6.76 24.23 -7.42
C GLU A 127 -5.30 24.31 -7.90
N VAL A 128 -4.79 23.28 -8.59
CA VAL A 128 -3.43 23.28 -9.12
C VAL A 128 -3.37 24.11 -10.40
N GLY A 129 -2.62 25.21 -10.35
CA GLY A 129 -2.31 26.05 -11.49
C GLY A 129 -1.11 25.55 -12.31
N ASP A 130 -0.18 26.45 -12.59
CA ASP A 130 1.05 26.11 -13.32
C ASP A 130 1.85 25.03 -12.56
N LEU A 131 2.31 24.01 -13.27
CA LEU A 131 3.09 22.92 -12.68
C LEU A 131 4.55 23.30 -12.49
N ILE A 132 5.17 22.72 -11.46
CA ILE A 132 6.60 22.85 -11.23
C ILE A 132 7.40 22.43 -12.48
N GLY A 133 8.37 23.25 -12.87
CA GLY A 133 9.17 23.00 -14.07
C GLY A 133 10.27 21.95 -13.87
N GLU A 134 10.89 21.93 -12.70
CA GLU A 134 11.99 21.02 -12.36
C GLU A 134 11.73 20.39 -10.99
N VAL A 135 11.65 19.05 -10.97
CA VAL A 135 11.49 18.27 -9.73
C VAL A 135 12.88 18.04 -9.13
N PRO A 136 13.09 18.36 -7.84
CA PRO A 136 14.36 18.08 -7.17
C PRO A 136 14.72 16.59 -7.20
N VAL A 137 15.98 16.29 -7.53
CA VAL A 137 16.50 14.92 -7.56
C VAL A 137 17.27 14.63 -6.27
N PRO A 138 17.04 13.48 -5.60
CA PRO A 138 17.82 13.11 -4.43
C PRO A 138 19.32 12.98 -4.75
N VAL A 139 20.15 13.51 -3.86
CA VAL A 139 21.62 13.39 -3.94
C VAL A 139 22.13 12.03 -3.45
N VAL A 140 21.29 11.33 -2.69
CA VAL A 140 21.52 9.98 -2.17
C VAL A 140 20.24 9.19 -2.38
N SER A 141 20.37 7.97 -2.89
CA SER A 141 19.26 7.06 -3.08
C SER A 141 19.74 5.63 -2.91
N ASP A 142 18.99 4.85 -2.15
CA ASP A 142 19.10 3.41 -2.15
C ASP A 142 18.53 2.88 -3.48
N PRO A 143 19.32 2.16 -4.31
CA PRO A 143 18.83 1.58 -5.56
C PRO A 143 17.69 0.58 -5.34
N GLU A 144 17.53 0.07 -4.13
CA GLU A 144 16.39 -0.77 -3.76
C GLU A 144 15.07 0.00 -3.71
N PHE A 145 15.07 1.34 -3.75
CA PHE A 145 13.86 2.18 -3.82
C PHE A 145 13.79 2.92 -5.16
N SER A 146 13.62 2.17 -6.25
CA SER A 146 13.54 2.72 -7.60
C SER A 146 12.13 2.66 -8.19
N PHE A 147 11.83 3.55 -9.14
CA PHE A 147 10.51 3.62 -9.79
C PHE A 147 10.65 3.62 -11.32
N GLN A 148 9.73 2.92 -11.97
CA GLN A 148 9.46 2.95 -13.39
C GLN A 148 8.04 3.47 -13.60
N ARG A 149 7.85 4.23 -14.69
CA ARG A 149 6.55 4.76 -15.04
C ARG A 149 5.59 3.64 -15.42
N ARG A 150 4.49 3.54 -14.69
CA ARG A 150 3.42 2.56 -14.94
C ARG A 150 2.05 3.23 -14.86
N VAL A 151 1.12 2.73 -15.66
CA VAL A 151 -0.32 3.04 -15.57
C VAL A 151 -1.04 1.83 -14.97
N PHE A 152 -2.23 2.02 -14.41
CA PHE A 152 -2.97 0.94 -13.76
C PHE A 152 -3.93 0.22 -14.72
N ALA A 153 -4.04 -1.10 -14.57
CA ALA A 153 -5.09 -1.92 -15.16
C ALA A 153 -5.97 -2.51 -14.04
N PRO A 154 -6.77 -1.66 -13.36
CA PRO A 154 -7.32 -1.99 -12.05
C PRO A 154 -8.47 -2.99 -12.12
N VAL A 155 -8.58 -3.77 -11.05
CA VAL A 155 -9.54 -4.88 -10.95
C VAL A 155 -10.19 -4.80 -9.59
N ARG A 156 -11.51 -4.61 -9.61
CA ARG A 156 -12.34 -4.51 -8.41
C ARG A 156 -12.91 -5.88 -8.07
N THR A 157 -12.74 -6.29 -6.83
CA THR A 157 -13.31 -7.53 -6.31
C THR A 157 -13.59 -7.38 -4.82
N ILE A 158 -14.08 -8.45 -4.20
CA ILE A 158 -14.16 -8.62 -2.76
C ILE A 158 -13.00 -9.51 -2.31
N GLU A 159 -12.47 -9.24 -1.13
CA GLU A 159 -11.42 -10.02 -0.49
C GLU A 159 -11.87 -10.42 0.91
N TYR A 160 -11.48 -11.63 1.31
CA TYR A 160 -11.68 -12.16 2.65
C TYR A 160 -10.33 -12.24 3.34
N PRO A 161 -10.28 -12.13 4.69
CA PRO A 161 -9.02 -12.19 5.40
C PRO A 161 -8.36 -13.55 5.23
N ALA A 162 -7.05 -13.60 5.47
CA ALA A 162 -6.41 -14.87 5.77
C ALA A 162 -7.11 -15.45 7.02
N PRO A 163 -7.27 -16.78 7.11
CA PRO A 163 -7.95 -17.35 8.28
C PRO A 163 -7.29 -17.00 9.64
N ASP A 164 -5.97 -16.78 9.65
CA ASP A 164 -5.20 -16.32 10.82
C ASP A 164 -5.62 -14.92 11.31
N ASP A 165 -6.18 -14.08 10.43
CA ASP A 165 -6.65 -12.73 10.75
C ASP A 165 -8.12 -12.71 11.22
N LEU A 166 -8.79 -13.86 11.29
CA LEU A 166 -10.16 -13.97 11.80
C LEU A 166 -10.19 -14.09 13.33
N PRO A 167 -11.29 -13.64 13.98
CA PRO A 167 -11.47 -13.87 15.40
C PRO A 167 -11.45 -15.36 15.72
N ALA A 168 -10.80 -15.71 16.83
CA ALA A 168 -10.65 -17.10 17.27
C ALA A 168 -12.00 -17.82 17.39
N GLU A 169 -13.07 -17.11 17.75
CA GLU A 169 -14.43 -17.65 17.83
C GLU A 169 -14.96 -18.12 16.47
N LEU A 170 -14.67 -17.38 15.39
CA LEU A 170 -15.10 -17.75 14.05
C LEU A 170 -14.16 -18.80 13.46
N ALA A 171 -12.85 -18.59 13.56
CA ALA A 171 -11.85 -19.54 13.08
C ALA A 171 -11.99 -20.92 13.74
N GLY A 172 -12.30 -20.96 15.04
CA GLY A 172 -12.54 -22.21 15.78
C GLY A 172 -13.75 -23.02 15.31
N THR A 173 -14.62 -22.47 14.47
CA THR A 173 -15.76 -23.21 13.88
C THR A 173 -15.37 -24.05 12.68
N PHE A 174 -14.21 -23.81 12.06
CA PHE A 174 -13.84 -24.41 10.78
C PHE A 174 -13.44 -25.86 10.94
N SER A 175 -14.11 -26.76 10.21
CA SER A 175 -13.87 -28.20 10.33
C SER A 175 -12.48 -28.61 9.83
N PHE A 176 -11.92 -27.91 8.84
CA PHE A 176 -10.57 -28.16 8.31
C PHE A 176 -9.43 -27.82 9.29
N LEU A 177 -9.73 -27.12 10.40
CA LEU A 177 -8.75 -26.80 11.46
C LEU A 177 -8.88 -27.67 12.71
N GLN A 178 -9.87 -28.55 12.74
CA GLN A 178 -10.12 -29.40 13.90
C GLN A 178 -9.29 -30.70 13.85
N GLU A 179 -8.58 -30.97 12.75
CA GLU A 179 -7.70 -32.12 12.64
C GLU A 179 -6.34 -31.84 13.31
N PRO A 180 -5.83 -32.75 14.17
CA PRO A 180 -4.53 -32.55 14.80
C PRO A 180 -3.40 -32.37 13.78
N GLY A 181 -2.77 -31.19 13.78
CA GLY A 181 -1.67 -30.84 12.88
C GLY A 181 -2.09 -30.20 11.57
N SER A 182 -3.37 -29.87 11.37
CA SER A 182 -3.81 -29.05 10.24
C SER A 182 -3.32 -27.61 10.38
N HIS A 183 -2.79 -27.05 9.30
CA HIS A 183 -2.46 -25.64 9.18
C HIS A 183 -3.37 -24.97 8.15
N TYR A 184 -3.57 -23.65 8.28
CA TYR A 184 -4.37 -22.89 7.32
C TYR A 184 -3.84 -22.98 5.88
N SER A 185 -2.52 -23.11 5.73
CA SER A 185 -1.84 -23.33 4.44
C SER A 185 -2.23 -24.64 3.76
N ASP A 186 -2.82 -25.58 4.48
CA ASP A 186 -3.19 -26.90 3.96
C ASP A 186 -4.59 -26.89 3.30
N TYR A 187 -5.32 -25.77 3.35
CA TYR A 187 -6.69 -25.66 2.85
C TYR A 187 -6.78 -24.82 1.57
N ASP A 188 -6.55 -25.48 0.42
CA ASP A 188 -6.52 -24.88 -0.93
C ASP A 188 -7.86 -24.25 -1.39
N GLU A 189 -8.97 -24.49 -0.70
CA GLU A 189 -10.28 -23.92 -1.05
C GLU A 189 -10.48 -22.49 -0.51
N TRP A 190 -9.63 -22.03 0.42
CA TRP A 190 -9.70 -20.66 0.92
C TRP A 190 -9.23 -19.67 -0.15
N PRO A 191 -9.96 -18.56 -0.39
CA PRO A 191 -9.55 -17.58 -1.39
C PRO A 191 -8.27 -16.85 -0.96
N ASP A 192 -7.36 -16.67 -1.90
CA ASP A 192 -6.12 -15.93 -1.67
C ASP A 192 -6.38 -14.45 -1.35
N VAL A 193 -5.59 -13.91 -0.43
CA VAL A 193 -5.44 -12.47 -0.25
C VAL A 193 -4.47 -11.96 -1.33
N ALA A 194 -4.89 -10.98 -2.13
CA ALA A 194 -4.09 -10.43 -3.21
C ALA A 194 -2.75 -9.90 -2.70
N ARG A 195 -1.66 -10.41 -3.26
CA ARG A 195 -0.28 -10.06 -2.89
C ARG A 195 0.30 -8.89 -3.68
N GLY A 196 -0.23 -8.63 -4.88
CA GLY A 196 0.19 -7.51 -5.73
C GLY A 196 -0.25 -6.13 -5.22
N SER A 197 0.13 -5.08 -5.95
CA SER A 197 -0.22 -3.71 -5.55
C SER A 197 -1.73 -3.51 -5.54
N LYS A 198 -2.27 -2.91 -4.47
CA LYS A 198 -3.71 -2.82 -4.26
C LYS A 198 -4.17 -1.65 -3.42
N ILE A 199 -5.46 -1.32 -3.53
CA ILE A 199 -6.18 -0.40 -2.67
C ILE A 199 -7.20 -1.18 -1.85
N GLY A 200 -7.22 -0.95 -0.53
CA GLY A 200 -8.17 -1.60 0.37
C GLY A 200 -7.87 -3.09 0.61
N GLY A 201 -8.93 -3.86 0.86
CA GLY A 201 -8.84 -5.29 1.15
C GLY A 201 -8.27 -5.63 2.53
N TRP A 202 -7.66 -6.80 2.58
CA TRP A 202 -6.92 -7.37 3.71
C TRP A 202 -5.42 -7.33 3.41
N THR A 203 -4.56 -7.47 4.40
CA THR A 203 -3.11 -7.43 4.15
C THR A 203 -2.62 -8.85 3.89
N ALA A 204 -1.82 -9.04 2.84
CA ALA A 204 -1.23 -10.35 2.55
C ALA A 204 0.10 -10.45 3.31
N TRP A 205 0.04 -11.02 4.52
CA TRP A 205 1.22 -11.15 5.38
C TRP A 205 2.16 -12.28 4.92
N TYR A 206 3.46 -12.08 5.08
CA TYR A 206 4.57 -12.98 4.78
C TYR A 206 5.38 -13.32 6.03
N HIS A 207 5.83 -12.31 6.78
CA HIS A 207 6.75 -12.49 7.90
C HIS A 207 6.23 -11.89 9.21
N THR A 208 5.40 -10.87 9.10
CA THR A 208 4.79 -10.17 10.21
C THR A 208 3.36 -10.66 10.45
N GLN A 209 2.89 -10.51 11.68
CA GLN A 209 1.46 -10.62 12.00
C GLN A 209 1.04 -9.27 12.53
N TRP A 210 -0.11 -8.76 12.08
CA TRP A 210 -0.60 -7.47 12.53
C TRP A 210 -1.17 -7.56 13.94
N PRO A 211 -0.58 -6.91 14.95
CA PRO A 211 -1.30 -6.66 16.18
C PRO A 211 -2.32 -5.57 15.86
N GLU A 212 -3.62 -5.85 15.83
CA GLU A 212 -4.68 -4.86 15.61
C GLU A 212 -4.35 -3.52 16.29
N GLN A 213 -3.91 -2.53 15.51
CA GLN A 213 -3.60 -1.19 16.02
C GLN A 213 -4.81 -0.26 15.88
N GLU A 214 -5.08 0.48 16.95
CA GLU A 214 -6.03 1.57 16.98
C GLU A 214 -5.34 2.89 16.62
N CYS A 215 -6.08 3.80 16.00
CA CYS A 215 -5.61 5.14 15.74
C CYS A 215 -5.32 5.89 17.05
N SER A 216 -4.09 6.35 17.20
CA SER A 216 -3.64 7.11 18.39
C SER A 216 -4.45 8.36 18.68
N GLU A 217 -5.09 8.95 17.67
CA GLU A 217 -5.89 10.18 17.81
C GLU A 217 -7.35 9.92 18.25
N CYS A 218 -7.96 8.81 17.81
CA CYS A 218 -9.41 8.61 17.98
C CYS A 218 -9.84 7.20 18.39
N GLY A 219 -8.92 6.25 18.52
CA GLY A 219 -9.20 4.86 18.88
C GLY A 219 -9.84 4.02 17.78
N ALA A 220 -10.15 4.61 16.62
CA ALA A 220 -10.73 3.85 15.51
C ALA A 220 -9.71 2.88 14.90
N PRO A 221 -10.13 1.69 14.42
CA PRO A 221 -9.21 0.72 13.86
C PRO A 221 -8.54 1.28 12.61
N TRP A 222 -7.29 0.90 12.42
CA TRP A 222 -6.58 1.11 11.17
C TRP A 222 -7.03 0.15 10.07
N ARG A 223 -6.93 0.59 8.83
CA ARG A 223 -7.34 -0.16 7.65
C ARG A 223 -6.24 -0.12 6.59
N GLN A 224 -5.91 -1.30 6.05
CA GLN A 224 -5.13 -1.44 4.82
C GLN A 224 -5.75 -0.53 3.77
N THR A 225 -5.00 0.49 3.34
CA THR A 225 -5.49 1.47 2.37
C THR A 225 -4.75 1.34 1.06
N LEU A 226 -3.43 1.18 1.09
CA LEU A 226 -2.59 1.02 -0.10
C LEU A 226 -1.51 -0.01 0.20
N GLY A 227 -1.44 -1.05 -0.62
CA GLY A 227 -0.29 -1.94 -0.71
C GLY A 227 0.44 -1.64 -2.01
N LEU A 228 1.74 -1.41 -1.94
CA LEU A 228 2.62 -1.40 -3.09
C LEU A 228 3.47 -2.66 -2.97
N ALA A 229 3.44 -3.54 -3.96
CA ALA A 229 4.20 -4.79 -3.95
C ALA A 229 5.33 -4.71 -4.99
N THR A 230 6.52 -5.21 -4.70
CA THR A 230 7.64 -5.24 -5.67
C THR A 230 7.25 -6.02 -6.93
N GLU A 231 6.59 -7.15 -6.75
CA GLU A 231 6.09 -8.02 -7.82
C GLU A 231 4.56 -8.05 -7.83
N GLU A 232 3.98 -8.12 -9.03
CA GLU A 232 2.55 -8.39 -9.19
C GLU A 232 2.26 -9.90 -9.20
N GLN A 233 0.98 -10.30 -9.29
CA GLN A 233 0.59 -11.72 -9.22
C GLN A 233 1.38 -12.61 -10.20
N GLU A 234 1.73 -13.80 -9.72
CA GLU A 234 2.52 -14.82 -10.42
C GLU A 234 1.97 -15.20 -11.82
N PRO A 235 2.84 -15.30 -12.85
CA PRO A 235 4.27 -14.98 -12.84
C PRO A 235 4.53 -13.46 -12.70
N GLY A 236 5.38 -13.11 -11.75
CA GLY A 236 5.65 -11.75 -11.27
C GLY A 236 6.18 -10.80 -12.35
N GLU A 237 5.29 -10.03 -12.94
CA GLU A 237 5.68 -8.84 -13.68
C GLU A 237 6.06 -7.75 -12.67
N PRO A 238 7.20 -7.04 -12.84
CA PRO A 238 7.57 -5.97 -11.93
C PRO A 238 6.48 -4.90 -11.88
N ALA A 239 6.05 -4.53 -10.68
CA ALA A 239 5.04 -3.50 -10.43
C ALA A 239 5.49 -2.09 -10.86
N GLY A 240 6.74 -1.96 -11.31
CA GLY A 240 7.36 -0.70 -11.67
C GLY A 240 7.84 0.09 -10.46
N TRP A 241 8.03 -0.56 -9.33
CA TRP A 241 8.86 -0.06 -8.25
C TRP A 241 9.54 -1.24 -7.57
N LEU A 242 10.65 -0.99 -6.89
CA LEU A 242 11.41 -1.99 -6.14
C LEU A 242 11.37 -1.62 -4.66
N LEU A 243 11.25 -2.63 -3.81
CA LEU A 243 11.42 -2.57 -2.35
C LEU A 243 12.08 -3.87 -1.89
N GLY A 244 13.41 -3.90 -1.90
CA GLY A 244 14.17 -5.11 -1.56
C GLY A 244 13.82 -6.32 -2.45
N ASP A 245 14.13 -7.51 -1.97
CA ASP A 245 13.88 -8.79 -2.65
C ASP A 245 12.48 -9.35 -2.27
N ASP A 246 11.40 -8.76 -2.81
CA ASP A 246 9.98 -9.23 -2.70
C ASP A 246 9.09 -8.53 -1.67
N GLY A 247 9.51 -7.39 -1.11
CA GLY A 247 8.73 -6.69 -0.08
C GLY A 247 7.45 -6.01 -0.59
N VAL A 248 6.46 -5.91 0.30
CA VAL A 248 5.24 -5.11 0.13
C VAL A 248 5.22 -3.95 1.15
N LEU A 249 5.15 -2.71 0.65
CA LEU A 249 4.89 -1.53 1.46
C LEU A 249 3.39 -1.39 1.71
N ASN A 250 2.96 -1.64 2.94
CA ASN A 250 1.58 -1.53 3.36
C ASN A 250 1.34 -0.24 4.13
N VAL A 251 0.44 0.60 3.62
CA VAL A 251 0.01 1.86 4.24
C VAL A 251 -1.38 1.69 4.84
N PHE A 252 -1.46 1.98 6.13
CA PHE A 252 -2.66 1.90 6.96
C PHE A 252 -3.11 3.29 7.35
N LEU A 253 -4.41 3.55 7.17
CA LEU A 253 -5.06 4.78 7.59
C LEU A 253 -6.10 4.52 8.66
N CYS A 254 -6.37 5.55 9.46
CA CYS A 254 -7.53 5.59 10.34
C CYS A 254 -8.83 5.42 9.54
N SER A 255 -9.70 4.52 9.98
CA SER A 255 -10.99 4.27 9.34
C SER A 255 -11.99 5.43 9.44
N GLN A 256 -11.76 6.42 10.29
CA GLN A 256 -12.67 7.56 10.49
C GLN A 256 -12.17 8.84 9.83
N ASP A 257 -10.85 9.06 9.78
CA ASP A 257 -10.27 10.28 9.20
C ASP A 257 -8.89 9.99 8.59
N ALA A 258 -8.81 10.05 7.26
CA ALA A 258 -7.59 9.83 6.51
C ALA A 258 -6.49 10.90 6.71
N ARG A 259 -6.79 11.95 7.49
CA ARG A 259 -5.83 13.00 7.89
C ARG A 259 -5.13 12.70 9.21
N HIS A 260 -5.61 11.70 9.96
CA HIS A 260 -4.92 11.23 11.16
C HIS A 260 -3.57 10.58 10.80
N PRO A 261 -2.66 10.41 11.77
CA PRO A 261 -1.39 9.73 11.55
C PRO A 261 -1.56 8.37 10.87
N ILE A 262 -0.66 8.10 9.93
CA ILE A 262 -0.62 6.85 9.18
C ILE A 262 0.26 5.82 9.90
N THR A 263 0.19 4.58 9.45
CA THR A 263 1.26 3.61 9.69
C THR A 263 1.64 2.86 8.46
N VAL A 264 2.90 2.46 8.46
CA VAL A 264 3.56 1.81 7.36
C VAL A 264 4.18 0.55 7.91
N ILE A 265 3.95 -0.57 7.23
CA ILE A 265 4.68 -1.82 7.47
C ILE A 265 5.22 -2.30 6.14
N VAL A 266 6.52 -2.60 6.13
CA VAL A 266 7.17 -3.38 5.08
C VAL A 266 7.18 -4.83 5.54
N ASP A 267 6.69 -5.72 4.68
CA ASP A 267 6.59 -7.14 4.93
C ASP A 267 6.97 -7.96 3.70
#